data_AF-A0A315E0C3-F1
#
_entry.id   AF-A0A315E0C3-F1
#
_cell.length_a   1.000
_cell.length_b   1.000
_cell.length_c   1.000
_cell.angle_alpha   90.00
_cell.angle_beta   90.00
_cell.angle_gamma   90.00
#
_symmetry.space_group_name_H-M   'P 1'
#
loop_
_entity.id
_entity.type
_entity.pdbx_description
1 polymer ?
#
loop_
_entity_poly.entity_id
_entity_poly.type
_entity_poly.pdbx_seq_one_letter_code
_entity_poly.pdbx_strand_id
1 'polypeptide(L)'
;MGICLEVLRVFLAEKMQYHLQTDVVVECRDKKEYAELALEFRRICDGENTGNRQLPFNVIFAEKKTNLTGLQLANLVARPIGLNDIRAKQANQAFGLPKNKFFCAAGLDHVGQGYQNIGLKIYPAQKAKSPGEPTEAAAPTGNPQST
;
A
#
# COMPACT_ATOMS: atom_id res chain seq x y z
N MET A 1 -0.43 -8.95 1.35
CA MET A 1 -1.70 -8.61 0.68
C MET A 1 -2.87 -8.47 1.66
N GLY A 2 -3.05 -9.36 2.65
CA GLY A 2 -4.22 -9.34 3.54
C GLY A 2 -4.54 -7.99 4.21
N ILE A 3 -3.52 -7.26 4.66
CA ILE A 3 -3.69 -5.90 5.21
C ILE A 3 -4.39 -4.97 4.21
N CYS A 4 -4.02 -5.00 2.94
CA CYS A 4 -4.61 -4.16 1.91
C CYS A 4 -6.10 -4.49 1.71
N LEU A 5 -6.45 -5.77 1.71
CA LEU A 5 -7.85 -6.23 1.56
C LEU A 5 -8.69 -5.86 2.79
N GLU A 6 -8.13 -5.92 4.00
CA GLU A 6 -8.83 -5.45 5.20
C GLU A 6 -9.08 -3.94 5.17
N VAL A 7 -8.10 -3.14 4.75
CA VAL A 7 -8.29 -1.69 4.59
C VAL A 7 -9.34 -1.40 3.51
N LEU A 8 -9.29 -2.11 2.38
CA LEU A 8 -10.30 -1.98 1.33
C LEU A 8 -11.71 -2.30 1.85
N ARG A 9 -11.87 -3.36 2.64
CA ARG A 9 -13.15 -3.70 3.28
C ARG A 9 -13.64 -2.58 4.19
N VAL A 10 -12.79 -2.03 5.05
CA VAL A 10 -13.15 -0.92 5.95
C VAL A 10 -13.60 0.29 5.14
N PHE A 11 -12.89 0.62 4.07
CA PHE A 11 -13.28 1.69 3.15
C PHE A 11 -14.66 1.44 2.52
N LEU A 12 -14.91 0.23 1.99
CA LEU A 12 -16.21 -0.14 1.41
C LEU A 12 -17.32 -0.18 2.46
N ALA A 13 -17.00 -0.54 3.71
CA ALA A 13 -17.96 -0.55 4.81
C ALA A 13 -18.44 0.86 5.15
N GLU A 14 -17.53 1.86 5.18
CA GLU A 14 -17.91 3.27 5.32
C GLU A 14 -18.87 3.72 4.21
N LYS A 15 -18.69 3.21 2.99
CA LYS A 15 -19.56 3.51 1.85
C LYS A 15 -20.81 2.63 1.78
N MET A 16 -21.05 1.77 2.77
CA MET A 16 -22.17 0.81 2.80
C MET A 16 -22.15 -0.21 1.64
N GLN A 17 -20.97 -0.46 1.04
CA GLN A 17 -20.79 -1.30 -0.15
C GLN A 17 -20.05 -2.62 0.14
N TYR A 18 -19.71 -2.91 1.39
CA TYR A 18 -18.92 -4.08 1.78
C TYR A 18 -19.54 -5.45 1.43
N HIS A 19 -20.82 -5.49 1.07
CA HIS A 19 -21.56 -6.70 0.69
C HIS A 19 -21.56 -6.95 -0.83
N LEU A 20 -21.15 -5.96 -1.62
CA LEU A 20 -21.10 -6.06 -3.08
C LEU A 20 -19.83 -6.77 -3.52
N GLN A 21 -19.94 -7.57 -4.58
CA GLN A 21 -18.77 -8.14 -5.22
C GLN A 21 -17.87 -7.02 -5.75
N THR A 22 -16.61 -7.00 -5.33
CA THR A 22 -15.61 -6.01 -5.75
C THR A 22 -14.48 -6.70 -6.50
N ASP A 23 -14.28 -6.30 -7.76
CA ASP A 23 -13.16 -6.78 -8.56
C ASP A 23 -11.88 -6.00 -8.24
N VAL A 24 -10.84 -6.72 -7.83
CA VAL A 24 -9.50 -6.20 -7.54
C VAL A 24 -8.59 -6.54 -8.71
N VAL A 25 -8.22 -5.52 -9.48
CA VAL A 25 -7.37 -5.69 -10.66
C VAL A 25 -5.90 -5.62 -10.26
N VAL A 26 -5.12 -6.61 -10.66
CA VAL A 26 -3.69 -6.73 -10.39
C VAL A 26 -2.90 -6.93 -11.70
N GLU A 27 -1.77 -6.25 -11.84
CA GLU A 27 -0.85 -6.47 -12.97
C GLU A 27 -0.13 -7.81 -12.81
N CYS A 28 -0.19 -8.67 -13.83
CA CYS A 28 0.56 -9.92 -13.86
C CYS A 28 1.96 -9.69 -14.45
N ARG A 29 3.01 -10.08 -13.70
CA ARG A 29 4.40 -10.01 -14.18
C ARG A 29 4.92 -11.34 -14.69
N ASP A 30 4.64 -12.44 -13.99
CA ASP A 30 4.95 -13.80 -14.43
C ASP A 30 3.88 -14.84 -14.00
N LYS A 31 3.91 -16.02 -14.62
CA LYS A 31 2.91 -17.09 -14.40
C LYS A 31 2.99 -17.72 -13.02
N LYS A 32 4.16 -17.69 -12.37
CA LYS A 32 4.35 -18.30 -11.06
C LYS A 32 3.79 -17.38 -9.97
N GLU A 33 4.14 -16.10 -10.02
CA GLU A 33 3.60 -15.03 -9.20
C GLU A 33 2.07 -14.98 -9.30
N TYR A 34 1.50 -15.13 -10.51
CA TYR A 34 0.06 -15.26 -10.71
C TYR A 34 -0.57 -16.35 -9.82
N ALA A 35 -0.04 -17.57 -9.87
CA ALA A 35 -0.64 -18.72 -9.19
C ALA A 35 -0.53 -18.59 -7.67
N GLU A 36 0.64 -18.16 -7.18
CA GLU A 36 0.89 -17.92 -5.76
C GLU A 36 0.00 -16.78 -5.23
N LEU A 37 -0.09 -15.67 -5.95
CA LEU A 37 -0.91 -14.53 -5.55
C LEU A 37 -2.40 -14.86 -5.58
N ALA A 38 -2.87 -15.58 -6.61
CA ALA A 38 -4.29 -15.97 -6.74
C ALA A 38 -4.72 -16.96 -5.66
N LEU A 39 -3.81 -17.86 -5.25
CA LEU A 39 -4.07 -18.78 -4.14
C LEU A 39 -4.17 -18.03 -2.81
N GLU A 40 -3.20 -17.17 -2.53
CA GLU A 40 -3.17 -16.37 -1.30
C GLU A 40 -4.36 -15.41 -1.21
N PHE A 41 -4.74 -14.78 -2.34
CA PHE A 41 -5.92 -13.92 -2.42
C PHE A 41 -7.18 -14.68 -2.01
N ARG A 42 -7.39 -15.88 -2.57
CA ARG A 42 -8.56 -16.70 -2.27
C ARG A 42 -8.60 -17.13 -0.81
N ARG A 43 -7.48 -17.62 -0.26
CA ARG A 43 -7.37 -17.96 1.17
C ARG A 43 -7.81 -16.81 2.08
N ILE A 44 -7.27 -15.62 1.82
CA ILE A 44 -7.63 -14.42 2.57
C ILE A 44 -9.12 -14.12 2.43
N CYS A 45 -9.69 -14.23 1.22
CA CYS A 45 -11.11 -13.97 0.98
C CYS A 45 -12.03 -15.05 1.57
N ASP A 46 -11.57 -16.29 1.70
CA ASP A 46 -12.33 -17.41 2.27
C ASP A 46 -12.38 -17.37 3.81
N GLY A 47 -11.59 -16.51 4.44
CA GLY A 47 -11.63 -16.28 5.88
C GLY A 47 -10.29 -16.35 6.59
N GLU A 48 -9.18 -16.65 5.89
CA GLU A 48 -7.83 -16.58 6.45
C GLU A 48 -7.32 -15.12 6.55
N ASN A 49 -8.17 -14.24 7.08
CA ASN A 49 -7.87 -12.84 7.35
C ASN A 49 -8.04 -12.55 8.84
N THR A 50 -7.54 -11.41 9.30
CA THR A 50 -7.61 -11.01 10.73
C THR A 50 -9.05 -10.96 11.26
N GLY A 51 -10.04 -10.75 10.39
CA GLY A 51 -11.45 -10.73 10.76
C GLY A 51 -12.15 -12.09 10.74
N ASN A 52 -11.47 -13.19 10.39
CA ASN A 52 -12.03 -14.55 10.25
C ASN A 52 -13.37 -14.58 9.49
N ARG A 53 -13.46 -13.86 8.37
CA ARG A 53 -14.72 -13.62 7.65
C ARG A 53 -14.56 -13.67 6.15
N GLN A 54 -15.61 -14.02 5.44
CA GLN A 54 -15.57 -13.96 3.99
C GLN A 54 -15.52 -12.50 3.47
N LEU A 55 -14.69 -12.29 2.45
CA LEU A 55 -14.59 -11.02 1.72
C LEU A 55 -15.16 -11.24 0.32
N PRO A 56 -16.16 -10.47 -0.13
CA PRO A 56 -16.74 -10.60 -1.47
C PRO A 56 -15.84 -9.94 -2.53
N PHE A 57 -14.55 -10.30 -2.54
CA PHE A 57 -13.58 -9.77 -3.48
C PHE A 57 -13.20 -10.83 -4.50
N ASN A 58 -13.05 -10.40 -5.74
CA ASN A 58 -12.60 -11.24 -6.85
C ASN A 58 -11.32 -10.64 -7.42
N VAL A 59 -10.31 -11.46 -7.69
CA VAL A 59 -9.05 -10.98 -8.27
C VAL A 59 -9.08 -11.13 -9.79
N ILE A 60 -8.78 -10.04 -10.49
CA ILE A 60 -8.64 -10.01 -11.94
C ILE A 60 -7.19 -9.69 -12.28
N PHE A 61 -6.56 -10.54 -13.08
CA PHE A 61 -5.19 -10.33 -13.51
C PHE A 61 -5.16 -9.71 -14.89
N ALA A 62 -4.51 -8.55 -15.00
CA ALA A 62 -4.30 -7.85 -16.25
C ALA A 62 -2.91 -8.13 -16.80
N GLU A 63 -2.79 -8.29 -18.11
CA GLU A 63 -1.48 -8.38 -18.76
C GLU A 63 -0.78 -7.02 -18.71
N LYS A 64 0.56 -7.02 -18.64
CA LYS A 64 1.36 -5.79 -18.70
C LYS A 64 1.12 -4.96 -19.97
N LYS A 65 0.75 -5.61 -21.08
CA LYS A 65 0.41 -4.95 -22.35
C LYS A 65 -0.94 -4.23 -22.30
N THR A 66 -1.80 -4.59 -21.35
CA THR A 66 -3.08 -3.93 -21.13
C THR A 66 -2.79 -2.54 -20.55
N ASN A 67 -2.99 -1.50 -21.36
CA ASN A 67 -2.78 -0.11 -20.97
C ASN A 67 -3.88 0.38 -20.02
N LEU A 68 -3.85 -0.08 -18.76
CA LEU A 68 -4.83 0.29 -17.75
C LEU A 68 -4.44 1.60 -17.07
N THR A 69 -5.14 2.68 -17.44
CA THR A 69 -4.92 4.02 -16.87
C THR A 69 -5.06 4.04 -15.34
N GLY A 70 -6.00 3.27 -14.78
CA GLY A 70 -6.19 3.18 -13.33
C GLY A 70 -4.96 2.61 -12.60
N LEU A 71 -4.31 1.61 -13.18
CA LEU A 71 -3.11 1.00 -12.62
C LEU A 71 -1.90 1.96 -12.72
N GLN A 72 -1.78 2.70 -13.82
CA GLN A 72 -0.78 3.76 -13.95
C GLN A 72 -0.97 4.87 -12.93
N LEU A 73 -2.23 5.29 -12.70
CA LEU A 73 -2.56 6.26 -11.67
C LEU A 73 -2.20 5.75 -10.27
N ALA A 74 -2.51 4.49 -9.96
CA ALA A 74 -2.13 3.87 -8.69
C ALA A 74 -0.61 3.89 -8.49
N ASN A 75 0.17 3.54 -9.52
CA ASN A 75 1.63 3.59 -9.49
C ASN A 75 2.16 5.03 -9.32
N LEU A 76 1.55 6.00 -10.00
CA LEU A 76 1.92 7.41 -9.89
C LEU A 76 1.70 7.95 -8.47
N VAL A 77 0.60 7.55 -7.82
CA VAL A 77 0.27 7.96 -6.45
C VAL A 77 1.12 7.21 -5.41
N ALA A 78 1.43 5.94 -5.62
CA ALA A 78 2.20 5.13 -4.68
C ALA A 78 3.64 5.63 -4.49
N ARG A 79 4.30 6.08 -5.56
CA ARG A 79 5.70 6.51 -5.54
C ARG A 79 5.99 7.65 -4.57
N PRO A 80 5.30 8.81 -4.60
CA PRO A 80 5.54 9.89 -3.65
C PRO A 80 5.20 9.49 -2.21
N ILE A 81 4.25 8.58 -1.99
CA ILE A 81 3.91 8.07 -0.65
C ILE A 81 5.08 7.27 -0.07
N GLY A 82 5.61 6.30 -0.84
CA GLY A 82 6.75 5.49 -0.41
C GLY A 82 8.01 6.32 -0.19
N LEU A 83 8.28 7.31 -1.06
CA LEU A 83 9.45 8.19 -0.90
C LEU A 83 9.37 9.05 0.36
N ASN A 84 8.18 9.51 0.74
CA ASN A 84 7.99 10.32 1.95
C ASN A 84 8.40 9.54 3.22
N ASP A 85 8.15 8.23 3.24
CA ASP A 85 8.52 7.37 4.37
C ASP A 85 10.01 6.96 4.32
N ILE A 86 10.47 6.45 3.18
CA ILE A 86 11.84 5.93 3.01
C ILE A 86 12.88 7.07 3.14
N ARG A 87 12.56 8.27 2.68
CA ARG A 87 13.47 9.42 2.64
C ARG A 87 12.90 10.63 3.39
N ALA A 88 12.50 10.44 4.65
CA ALA A 88 11.86 11.48 5.46
C ALA A 88 12.62 12.82 5.57
N LYS A 89 13.96 12.83 5.40
CA LYS A 89 14.78 14.05 5.41
C LYS A 89 14.79 14.81 4.08
N GLN A 90 14.36 14.18 2.99
CA GLN A 90 14.31 14.80 1.67
C GLN A 90 12.95 15.44 1.44
N ALA A 91 12.92 16.70 1.01
CA ALA A 91 11.68 17.37 0.66
C ALA A 91 10.93 16.60 -0.44
N ASN A 92 9.63 16.36 -0.22
CA ASN A 92 8.77 15.64 -1.14
C ASN A 92 7.49 16.42 -1.40
N GLN A 93 7.55 17.35 -2.35
CA GLN A 93 6.41 18.20 -2.72
C GLN A 93 5.25 17.36 -3.29
N ALA A 94 5.57 16.29 -4.02
CA ALA A 94 4.58 15.41 -4.63
C ALA A 94 3.73 14.64 -3.60
N PHE A 95 4.21 14.46 -2.36
CA PHE A 95 3.44 13.84 -1.28
C PHE A 95 2.28 14.72 -0.78
N GLY A 96 2.40 16.05 -0.90
CA GLY A 96 1.35 16.98 -0.47
C GLY A 96 0.02 16.75 -1.18
N LEU A 97 0.05 16.35 -2.45
CA LEU A 97 -1.14 16.10 -3.27
C LEU A 97 -1.97 14.90 -2.78
N PRO A 98 -1.43 13.66 -2.67
CA PRO A 98 -2.19 12.51 -2.21
C PRO A 98 -2.52 12.56 -0.71
N LYS A 99 -1.79 13.34 0.09
CA LYS A 99 -2.05 13.46 1.54
C LYS A 99 -3.51 13.83 1.84
N ASN A 100 -4.09 14.76 1.07
CA ASN A 100 -5.48 15.20 1.22
C ASN A 100 -6.50 14.24 0.58
N LYS A 101 -6.05 13.08 0.09
CA LYS A 101 -6.90 12.02 -0.48
C LYS A 101 -6.87 10.74 0.35
N PHE A 102 -6.11 10.73 1.44
CA PHE A 102 -6.04 9.57 2.31
C PHE A 102 -7.35 9.35 3.06
N PHE A 103 -7.60 8.07 3.32
CA PHE A 103 -8.67 7.63 4.20
C PHE A 103 -8.38 8.10 5.64
N CYS A 104 -9.30 8.86 6.22
CA CYS A 104 -9.15 9.49 7.54
C CYS A 104 -10.36 9.14 8.40
N ALA A 105 -10.16 8.87 9.70
CA ALA A 105 -11.25 8.52 10.61
C ALA A 105 -12.32 9.61 10.76
N ALA A 106 -11.95 10.88 10.58
CA ALA A 106 -12.83 12.03 10.78
C ALA A 106 -13.52 12.51 9.49
N GLY A 107 -13.58 11.65 8.46
CA GLY A 107 -14.31 11.92 7.22
C GLY A 107 -13.65 12.95 6.29
N LEU A 108 -14.43 13.47 5.34
CA LEU A 108 -13.94 14.38 4.29
C LEU A 108 -13.52 15.77 4.80
N ASP A 109 -14.04 16.21 5.94
CA ASP A 109 -13.75 17.53 6.51
C ASP A 109 -12.34 17.63 7.13
N HIS A 110 -11.68 16.49 7.36
CA HIS A 110 -10.38 16.40 8.03
C HIS A 110 -9.32 15.70 7.15
N VAL A 111 -9.49 15.77 5.82
CA VAL A 111 -8.54 15.16 4.88
C VAL A 111 -7.11 15.65 5.14
N GLY A 112 -6.16 14.70 5.10
CA GLY A 112 -4.75 15.00 5.36
C GLY A 112 -4.38 15.11 6.83
N GLN A 113 -5.30 14.80 7.76
CA GLN A 113 -5.05 14.67 9.19
C GLN A 113 -5.50 13.31 9.71
N GLY A 114 -4.81 12.75 10.71
CA GLY A 114 -5.23 11.48 11.33
C GLY A 114 -5.28 10.28 10.39
N TYR A 115 -4.56 10.32 9.27
CA TYR A 115 -4.51 9.21 8.30
C TYR A 115 -3.52 8.10 8.70
N GLN A 116 -2.61 8.38 9.64
CA GLN A 116 -1.63 7.40 10.11
C GLN A 116 -2.31 6.19 10.75
N ASN A 117 -1.88 5.00 10.39
CA ASN A 117 -2.46 3.71 10.80
C ASN A 117 -3.90 3.46 10.34
N ILE A 118 -4.47 4.37 9.54
CA ILE A 118 -5.83 4.28 8.99
C ILE A 118 -5.74 4.20 7.46
N GLY A 119 -5.51 5.33 6.80
CA GLY A 119 -5.30 5.43 5.36
C GLY A 119 -3.85 5.25 4.90
N LEU A 120 -2.87 5.47 5.78
CA LEU A 120 -1.47 5.13 5.57
C LEU A 120 -1.02 4.14 6.64
N LYS A 121 -0.77 2.89 6.24
CA LYS A 121 -0.23 1.86 7.11
C LYS A 121 1.15 1.43 6.63
N ILE A 122 2.12 1.38 7.55
CA ILE A 122 3.50 0.97 7.28
C ILE A 122 3.70 -0.43 7.88
N TYR A 123 4.21 -1.36 7.07
CA TYR A 123 4.49 -2.73 7.48
C TYR A 123 5.87 -3.21 7.01
N PRO A 124 6.63 -3.93 7.86
CA PRO A 124 6.35 -4.18 9.28
C PRO A 124 6.35 -2.87 10.09
N ALA A 125 5.61 -2.84 11.20
CA ALA A 125 5.56 -1.65 12.05
C ALA A 125 6.99 -1.35 12.53
N GLN A 126 7.56 -0.22 12.08
CA GLN A 126 8.83 0.24 12.63
C GLN A 126 8.57 0.61 14.09
N LYS A 127 9.37 0.07 15.02
CA LYS A 127 9.34 0.53 16.42
C LYS A 127 9.42 2.05 16.40
N ALA A 128 8.50 2.71 17.09
CA ALA A 128 8.52 4.16 17.25
C ALA A 128 9.95 4.56 17.64
N LYS A 129 10.64 5.29 16.77
CA LYS A 129 11.98 5.78 17.07
C LYS A 129 11.82 6.75 18.24
N SER A 130 12.33 6.37 19.41
CA SER A 130 12.52 7.30 20.52
C SER A 130 13.33 8.50 19.98
N PRO A 131 13.00 9.74 20.40
CA PRO A 131 13.69 10.92 19.90
C PRO A 131 15.14 10.90 20.39
N GLY A 132 16.10 10.49 19.55
CA GLY A 132 17.52 10.56 19.94
C GLY A 132 18.54 9.75 19.16
N GLU A 133 18.19 8.76 18.32
CA GLU A 133 19.24 7.94 17.68
C GLU A 133 19.75 8.53 16.35
N PRO A 134 21.06 8.81 16.21
CA PRO A 134 21.67 9.27 14.97
C PRO A 134 21.57 8.21 13.87
N THR A 135 21.32 8.66 12.63
CA THR A 135 21.34 7.82 11.44
C THR A 135 22.79 7.58 11.04
N GLU A 136 23.43 6.54 11.57
CA GLU A 136 24.70 6.07 11.03
C GLU A 136 24.43 5.13 9.85
N ALA A 137 24.48 5.69 8.64
CA ALA A 137 24.69 4.90 7.44
C ALA A 137 26.20 4.85 7.22
N ALA A 138 26.88 3.88 7.80
CA ALA A 138 28.26 3.56 7.43
C ALA A 138 28.23 3.02 5.99
N ALA A 139 28.67 3.84 5.03
CA ALA A 139 28.96 3.38 3.69
C ALA A 139 30.15 2.40 3.75
N PRO A 140 30.14 1.26 3.03
CA PRO A 140 31.33 0.44 2.92
C PRO A 140 32.40 1.20 2.15
N THR A 141 33.44 1.63 2.86
CA THR A 141 34.70 2.11 2.28
C THR A 141 35.41 0.93 1.62
N GLY A 142 35.48 0.94 0.29
CA GLY A 142 36.24 -0.06 -0.46
C GLY A 142 36.31 0.24 -1.95
N ASN A 143 37.31 1.02 -2.36
CA ASN A 143 38.23 0.63 -3.44
C ASN A 143 39.34 1.67 -3.64
N PRO A 144 40.62 1.31 -3.43
CA PRO A 144 41.74 2.01 -4.04
C PRO A 144 41.98 1.47 -5.45
N GLN A 145 41.64 2.25 -6.48
CA GLN A 145 42.20 2.06 -7.82
C GLN A 145 43.38 3.02 -7.96
N SER A 146 44.60 2.47 -7.97
CA SER A 146 45.81 3.17 -8.39
C SER A 146 46.22 2.64 -9.77
N THR A 147 46.33 3.56 -10.73
CA THR A 147 47.25 3.49 -11.86
C THR A 147 48.12 4.72 -11.80
#